data_AF-A0A1C7MM58-F1
#
_entry.id   AF-A0A1C7MM58-F1
#
_cell.length_a   1.000
_cell.length_b   1.000
_cell.length_c   1.000
_cell.angle_alpha   90.00
_cell.angle_beta   90.00
_cell.angle_gamma   90.00
#
_symmetry.space_group_name_H-M   'P 1'
#
loop_
_entity.id
_entity.type
_entity.pdbx_description
1 polymer ?
#
loop_
_entity_poly.entity_id
_entity_poly.type
_entity_poly.pdbx_seq_one_letter_code
_entity_poly.pdbx_strand_id
1 'polypeptide(L)'
;MLMYSASSTIAVHALHLTHVFFAESNDFFRLVAAFPRLTDLSLTAVYWTRLSSQPSSSICLPWGNNSVILHKLDVSTDFTSTVLEWLTRSSFKLRPHFLFLKWTHKPKDNAVLRYILREAGTSLRTLRLCGEYDTFHGQMISSTSSTADSLLSCNTQLHALFLYHALCDFTKLSGDVTSTSALPWISFVLSRLNSTSLRQLDIIFTTDTVVDRIVAWGWAELDDVLSHLVTKVPELIISIYLESFLGGQAVSRSGGVQAHKGVSAQDKNETQNETRSSAPEV
;
A
#
# COMPACT_ATOMS: atom_id res chain seq x y z
N MET A 1 24.23 5.11 37.69
CA MET A 1 22.93 5.65 37.26
C MET A 1 23.11 7.14 37.03
N LEU A 2 23.39 7.54 35.78
CA LEU A 2 23.64 8.94 35.44
C LEU A 2 22.30 9.62 35.15
N MET A 3 21.84 10.47 36.07
CA MET A 3 20.73 11.39 35.82
C MET A 3 21.24 12.53 34.94
N TYR A 4 21.05 12.42 33.63
CA TYR A 4 21.20 13.54 32.72
C TYR A 4 20.04 14.51 32.92
N SER A 5 20.30 15.62 33.59
CA SER A 5 19.43 16.81 33.60
C SER A 5 19.62 17.56 32.28
N ALA A 6 18.81 17.25 31.27
CA ALA A 6 18.85 17.93 29.97
C ALA A 6 17.78 19.02 29.86
N SER A 7 18.16 20.29 30.06
CA SER A 7 17.32 21.48 29.85
C SER A 7 17.29 21.97 28.39
N SER A 8 17.30 21.04 27.43
CA SER A 8 16.91 21.32 26.04
C SER A 8 16.52 20.01 25.39
N THR A 9 15.31 19.52 25.70
CA THR A 9 14.80 18.28 25.11
C THR A 9 14.46 18.54 23.65
N ILE A 10 15.40 18.25 22.75
CA ILE A 10 15.12 18.16 21.32
C ILE A 10 13.95 17.18 21.16
N ALA A 11 12.80 17.71 20.73
CA ALA A 11 11.60 16.94 20.53
C ALA A 11 11.66 16.28 19.15
N VAL A 12 12.13 15.03 19.10
CA VAL A 12 12.10 14.25 17.87
C VAL A 12 10.67 13.77 17.64
N HIS A 13 10.06 14.28 16.57
CA HIS A 13 8.71 13.93 16.13
C HIS A 13 8.70 12.87 15.02
N ALA A 14 9.77 12.82 14.21
CA ALA A 14 9.90 11.89 13.10
C ALA A 14 11.24 11.15 13.17
N LEU A 15 11.18 9.82 13.03
CA LEU A 15 12.34 8.94 12.97
C LEU A 15 12.31 8.18 11.64
N HIS A 16 13.28 8.47 10.79
CA HIS A 16 13.49 7.80 9.52
C HIS A 16 14.77 6.98 9.59
N LEU A 17 14.63 5.66 9.48
CA LEU A 17 15.75 4.72 9.47
C LEU A 17 15.80 4.06 8.10
N THR A 18 16.92 4.24 7.40
CA THR A 18 17.14 3.70 6.06
C THR A 18 18.48 2.98 6.03
N HIS A 19 18.51 1.72 5.59
CA HIS A 19 19.74 0.90 5.54
C HIS A 19 20.45 0.81 6.90
N VAL A 20 19.68 0.72 7.99
CA VAL A 20 20.20 0.63 9.35
C VAL A 20 20.27 -0.82 9.79
N PHE A 21 21.35 -1.16 10.49
CA PHE A 21 21.59 -2.49 11.02
C PHE A 21 21.60 -2.45 12.55
N PHE A 22 20.78 -3.30 13.19
CA PHE A 22 20.74 -3.49 14.63
C PHE A 22 21.33 -4.84 15.01
N ALA A 23 22.14 -4.90 16.07
CA ALA A 23 22.65 -6.17 16.56
C ALA A 23 21.51 -7.02 17.16
N GLU A 24 20.67 -6.38 17.97
CA GLU A 24 19.52 -7.01 18.62
C GLU A 24 18.24 -6.20 18.42
N SER A 25 17.07 -6.86 18.46
CA SER A 25 15.75 -6.21 18.44
C SER A 25 15.62 -5.14 19.54
N ASN A 26 16.16 -5.39 20.72
CA ASN A 26 16.12 -4.48 21.88
C ASN A 26 16.78 -3.13 21.61
N ASP A 27 17.80 -3.07 20.74
CA ASP A 27 18.50 -1.82 20.41
C ASP A 27 17.60 -0.87 19.62
N PHE A 28 16.80 -1.43 18.70
CA PHE A 28 15.77 -0.68 17.99
C PHE A 28 14.75 -0.10 18.98
N PHE A 29 14.25 -0.89 19.92
CA PHE A 29 13.29 -0.39 20.90
C PHE A 29 13.89 0.68 21.81
N ARG A 30 15.13 0.53 22.28
CA ARG A 30 15.81 1.56 23.07
C ARG A 30 15.93 2.87 22.30
N LEU A 31 16.20 2.80 21.00
CA LEU A 31 16.24 3.98 20.14
C LEU A 31 14.86 4.64 20.04
N VAL A 32 13.81 3.89 19.69
CA VAL A 32 12.45 4.45 19.60
C VAL A 32 11.98 4.96 20.97
N ALA A 33 12.35 4.27 22.05
CA ALA A 33 12.10 4.63 23.45
C ALA A 33 12.73 5.98 23.88
N ALA A 34 13.80 6.40 23.20
CA ALA A 34 14.45 7.66 23.50
C ALA A 34 13.60 8.88 23.07
N PHE A 35 12.55 8.67 22.26
CA PHE A 35 11.76 9.73 21.63
C PHE A 35 10.28 9.70 22.06
N PRO A 36 9.91 10.23 23.25
CA PRO A 36 8.54 10.21 23.76
C PRO A 36 7.53 11.04 22.96
N ARG A 37 8.00 11.90 22.05
CA ARG A 37 7.15 12.73 21.18
C ARG A 37 7.08 12.23 19.75
N LEU A 38 7.58 11.02 19.50
CA LEU A 38 7.60 10.42 18.17
C LEU A 38 6.18 10.18 17.65
N THR A 39 5.84 10.78 16.52
CA THR A 39 4.56 10.60 15.84
C THR A 39 4.72 9.88 14.50
N ASP A 40 5.93 9.91 13.93
CA ASP A 40 6.21 9.44 12.59
C ASP A 40 7.38 8.46 12.62
N LEU A 41 7.12 7.21 12.24
CA LEU A 41 8.13 6.15 12.18
C LEU A 41 8.21 5.60 10.77
N SER A 42 9.41 5.65 10.18
CA SER A 42 9.70 5.14 8.85
C SER A 42 10.92 4.22 8.88
N LEU A 43 10.75 3.00 8.41
CA LEU A 43 11.73 1.92 8.46
C LEU A 43 11.88 1.34 7.06
N THR A 44 13.00 1.61 6.40
CA THR A 44 13.29 1.12 5.05
C THR A 44 14.61 0.35 5.06
N ALA A 45 14.60 -0.89 4.57
CA ALA A 45 15.80 -1.73 4.55
C ALA A 45 16.51 -1.75 5.93
N VAL A 46 15.72 -1.94 6.99
CA VAL A 46 16.25 -2.10 8.36
C VAL A 46 16.44 -3.58 8.63
N TYR A 47 17.59 -3.94 9.19
CA TYR A 47 18.03 -5.32 9.39
C TYR A 47 18.42 -5.59 10.85
N TRP A 48 18.37 -6.86 11.24
CA TRP A 48 18.76 -7.32 12.57
C TRP A 48 19.62 -8.58 12.48
N THR A 49 20.72 -8.66 13.25
CA THR A 49 21.48 -9.91 13.38
C THR A 49 20.67 -10.97 14.11
N ARG A 50 20.02 -10.57 15.21
CA ARG A 50 19.26 -11.45 16.09
C ARG A 50 17.85 -10.92 16.23
N LEU A 51 16.92 -11.58 15.54
CA LEU A 51 15.49 -11.31 15.66
C LEU A 51 14.95 -12.09 16.87
N SER A 52 14.50 -11.40 17.91
CA SER A 52 13.70 -12.03 18.96
C SER A 52 12.22 -11.97 18.59
N SER A 53 11.44 -12.99 18.97
CA SER A 53 9.98 -12.96 18.78
C SER A 53 9.31 -11.84 19.59
N GLN A 54 9.97 -11.36 20.64
CA GLN A 54 9.45 -10.31 21.50
C GLN A 54 10.58 -9.43 22.06
N PRO A 55 10.40 -8.10 22.16
CA PRO A 55 11.25 -7.27 23.01
C PRO A 55 11.27 -7.81 24.43
N SER A 56 12.41 -7.73 25.10
CA SER A 56 12.48 -8.10 26.51
C SER A 56 11.50 -7.25 27.32
N SER A 57 10.72 -7.88 28.21
CA SER A 57 9.84 -7.19 29.16
C SER A 57 10.60 -6.22 30.08
N SER A 58 11.92 -6.37 30.17
CA SER A 58 12.81 -5.45 30.89
C SER A 58 13.01 -4.10 30.21
N ILE A 59 12.60 -3.93 28.95
CA ILE A 59 12.55 -2.61 28.30
C ILE A 59 11.30 -1.90 28.82
N CYS A 60 11.40 -1.42 30.06
CA CYS A 60 10.48 -0.43 30.58
C CYS A 60 10.74 0.85 29.80
N LEU A 61 9.80 1.21 28.91
CA LEU A 61 9.81 2.51 28.27
C LEU A 61 9.78 3.56 29.39
N PRO A 62 10.70 4.54 29.42
CA PRO A 62 10.81 5.52 30.50
C PRO A 62 9.62 6.50 30.56
N TRP A 63 8.58 6.25 29.76
CA TRP A 63 7.45 7.14 29.51
C TRP A 63 6.34 7.06 30.55
N GLY A 64 6.46 6.19 31.56
CA GLY A 64 5.41 5.99 32.56
C GLY A 64 4.09 5.54 31.91
N ASN A 65 2.96 6.07 32.38
CA ASN A 65 1.63 5.79 31.80
C ASN A 65 1.40 6.47 30.43
N ASN A 66 2.35 7.25 29.91
CA ASN A 66 2.18 7.94 28.64
C ASN A 66 2.50 7.01 27.49
N SER A 67 1.49 6.74 26.67
CA SER A 67 1.63 6.00 25.42
C SER A 67 2.05 6.92 24.29
N VAL A 68 3.05 6.52 23.50
CA VAL A 68 3.41 7.22 22.26
C VAL A 68 2.37 6.92 21.18
N ILE A 69 1.87 7.97 20.50
CA ILE A 69 0.84 7.84 19.47
C ILE A 69 1.51 8.01 18.11
N LEU A 70 1.53 6.93 17.32
CA LEU A 70 2.06 6.97 15.96
C LEU A 70 0.95 7.35 14.97
N HIS A 71 1.15 8.47 14.29
CA HIS A 71 0.29 9.01 13.23
C HIS A 71 0.75 8.59 11.83
N LYS A 72 2.05 8.37 11.65
CA LYS A 72 2.61 7.85 10.40
C LYS A 72 3.42 6.61 10.72
N LEU A 73 3.08 5.52 10.05
CA LEU A 73 3.82 4.27 10.12
C LEU A 73 4.15 3.81 8.72
N ASP A 74 5.45 3.77 8.41
CA ASP A 74 5.97 3.36 7.11
C ASP A 74 7.00 2.25 7.35
N VAL A 75 6.65 1.02 6.99
CA VAL A 75 7.46 -0.16 7.26
C VAL A 75 7.69 -0.92 5.95
N SER A 76 8.90 -0.72 5.43
CA SER A 76 9.45 -1.31 4.21
C SER A 76 10.67 -2.16 4.55
N THR A 77 10.47 -3.23 5.31
CA THR A 77 11.50 -4.22 5.67
C THR A 77 10.97 -5.64 5.49
N ASP A 78 11.86 -6.60 5.27
CA ASP A 78 11.50 -8.03 5.18
C ASP A 78 10.97 -8.58 6.52
N PHE A 79 11.17 -7.83 7.61
CA PHE A 79 10.68 -8.16 8.95
C PHE A 79 9.39 -7.41 9.35
N THR A 80 8.61 -6.93 8.37
CA THR A 80 7.44 -6.06 8.61
C THR A 80 6.51 -6.61 9.69
N SER A 81 6.05 -7.86 9.60
CA SER A 81 5.11 -8.40 10.59
C SER A 81 5.69 -8.53 12.01
N THR A 82 6.99 -8.81 12.13
CA THR A 82 7.65 -8.88 13.43
C THR A 82 7.71 -7.48 14.06
N VAL A 83 8.10 -6.47 13.28
CA VAL A 83 8.11 -5.07 13.73
C VAL A 83 6.71 -4.58 14.11
N LEU A 84 5.69 -4.97 13.36
CA LEU A 84 4.31 -4.62 13.68
C LEU A 84 3.79 -5.33 14.94
N GLU A 85 4.11 -6.61 15.13
CA GLU A 85 3.79 -7.36 16.35
C GLU A 85 4.46 -6.72 17.58
N TRP A 86 5.70 -6.30 17.42
CA TRP A 86 6.47 -5.54 18.39
C TRP A 86 5.80 -4.21 18.79
N LEU A 87 5.41 -3.41 17.80
CA LEU A 87 4.75 -2.13 18.04
C LEU A 87 3.38 -2.33 18.74
N THR A 88 2.60 -3.32 18.32
CA THR A 88 1.26 -3.59 18.88
C THR A 88 1.27 -4.15 20.30
N ARG A 89 2.35 -4.82 20.73
CA ARG A 89 2.51 -5.37 22.09
C ARG A 89 3.16 -4.43 23.10
N SER A 90 3.62 -3.27 22.67
CA SER A 90 4.33 -2.31 23.51
C SER A 90 3.43 -1.14 23.92
N SER A 91 3.97 -0.12 24.58
CA SER A 91 3.21 1.07 25.01
C SER A 91 2.84 2.03 23.86
N PHE A 92 3.08 1.67 22.60
CA PHE A 92 2.61 2.46 21.46
C PHE A 92 1.09 2.31 21.29
N LYS A 93 0.41 3.44 21.10
CA LYS A 93 -0.95 3.48 20.57
C LYS A 93 -0.86 3.74 19.07
N LEU A 94 -1.29 2.78 18.28
CA LEU A 94 -1.32 2.91 16.83
C LEU A 94 -2.63 3.59 16.42
N ARG A 95 -2.52 4.85 15.99
CA ARG A 95 -3.62 5.59 15.34
C ARG A 95 -3.11 6.26 14.07
N PRO A 96 -2.61 5.47 13.11
CA PRO A 96 -2.02 6.02 11.91
C PRO A 96 -3.08 6.73 11.07
N HIS A 97 -2.75 7.92 10.61
CA HIS A 97 -3.39 8.57 9.47
C HIS A 97 -2.75 8.11 8.16
N PHE A 98 -1.48 7.72 8.20
CA PHE A 98 -0.74 7.16 7.08
C PHE A 98 -0.14 5.81 7.47
N LEU A 99 -0.38 4.79 6.64
CA LEU A 99 0.18 3.46 6.79
C LEU A 99 0.78 2.99 5.46
N PHE A 100 2.09 2.71 5.43
CA PHE A 100 2.74 1.99 4.34
C PHE A 100 3.30 0.68 4.88
N LEU A 101 2.94 -0.45 4.25
CA LEU A 101 3.39 -1.77 4.65
C LEU A 101 3.81 -2.60 3.44
N LYS A 102 4.99 -3.24 3.54
CA LYS A 102 5.36 -4.36 2.68
C LYS A 102 4.56 -5.59 3.13
N TRP A 103 3.61 -6.01 2.31
CA TRP A 103 2.68 -7.10 2.61
C TRP A 103 3.17 -8.40 1.97
N THR A 104 3.69 -9.27 2.81
CA THR A 104 3.93 -10.66 2.49
C THR A 104 2.65 -11.43 2.84
N HIS A 105 2.06 -12.19 1.90
CA HIS A 105 0.76 -12.85 2.07
C HIS A 105 0.72 -13.96 3.14
N LYS A 106 1.71 -14.03 4.05
CA LYS A 106 1.82 -15.07 5.06
C LYS A 106 0.69 -14.91 6.09
N PRO A 107 0.12 -16.01 6.61
CA PRO A 107 -1.01 -15.94 7.53
C PRO A 107 -0.79 -15.07 8.78
N LYS A 108 0.43 -15.11 9.34
CA LYS A 108 0.82 -14.29 10.50
C LYS A 108 0.73 -12.79 10.18
N ASP A 109 1.18 -12.40 9.00
CA ASP A 109 1.22 -11.00 8.56
C ASP A 109 -0.20 -10.48 8.36
N ASN A 110 -1.10 -11.31 7.83
CA ASN A 110 -2.53 -10.98 7.70
C ASN A 110 -3.22 -10.76 9.05
N ALA A 111 -2.86 -11.51 10.09
CA ALA A 111 -3.43 -11.31 11.43
C ALA A 111 -3.01 -9.97 12.04
N VAL A 112 -1.71 -9.63 11.92
CA VAL A 112 -1.16 -8.37 12.43
C VAL A 112 -1.67 -7.17 11.63
N LEU A 113 -1.75 -7.29 10.30
CA LEU A 113 -2.32 -6.27 9.42
C LEU A 113 -3.77 -5.96 9.77
N ARG A 114 -4.61 -6.99 9.96
CA ARG A 114 -6.01 -6.82 10.38
C ARG A 114 -6.12 -6.10 11.72
N TYR A 115 -5.29 -6.48 12.68
CA TYR A 115 -5.25 -5.80 13.97
C TYR A 115 -4.95 -4.31 13.78
N ILE A 116 -3.90 -3.97 13.02
CA ILE A 116 -3.51 -2.56 12.81
C ILE A 116 -4.56 -1.77 12.05
N LEU A 117 -5.15 -2.33 11.00
CA LEU A 117 -6.21 -1.66 10.23
C LEU A 117 -7.45 -1.43 11.09
N ARG A 118 -7.80 -2.39 11.96
CA ARG A 118 -8.88 -2.25 12.94
C ARG A 118 -8.57 -1.18 13.99
N GLU A 119 -7.36 -1.16 14.55
CA GLU A 119 -6.94 -0.16 15.54
C GLU A 119 -6.86 1.25 14.94
N ALA A 120 -6.41 1.36 13.69
CA ALA A 120 -6.43 2.62 12.95
C ALA A 120 -7.88 3.07 12.72
N GLY A 121 -8.79 2.15 12.43
CA GLY A 121 -10.22 2.42 12.28
C GLY A 121 -10.49 3.60 11.36
N THR A 122 -11.11 4.65 11.90
CA THR A 122 -11.44 5.89 11.16
C THR A 122 -10.30 6.91 11.09
N SER A 123 -9.18 6.71 11.78
CA SER A 123 -8.04 7.63 11.66
C SER A 123 -7.31 7.49 10.34
N LEU A 124 -7.34 6.30 9.73
CA LEU A 124 -6.57 6.00 8.53
C LEU A 124 -7.08 6.79 7.33
N ARG A 125 -6.24 7.68 6.80
CA ARG A 125 -6.52 8.51 5.62
C ARG A 125 -5.80 7.99 4.38
N THR A 126 -4.59 7.46 4.56
CA THR A 126 -3.75 6.97 3.47
C THR A 126 -3.24 5.58 3.79
N LEU A 127 -3.50 4.65 2.88
CA LEU A 127 -3.02 3.29 2.97
C LEU A 127 -2.20 2.96 1.73
N ARG A 128 -1.01 2.45 1.94
CA ARG A 128 -0.15 1.91 0.90
C ARG A 128 0.18 0.46 1.21
N LEU A 129 -0.21 -0.44 0.32
CA LEU A 129 0.06 -1.87 0.44
C LEU A 129 0.99 -2.26 -0.70
N CYS A 130 2.14 -2.85 -0.37
CA CYS A 130 3.04 -3.42 -1.35
C CYS A 130 3.00 -4.95 -1.27
N GLY A 131 2.23 -5.59 -2.15
CA GLY A 131 2.17 -7.04 -2.24
C GLY A 131 3.44 -7.60 -2.86
N GLU A 132 4.18 -8.40 -2.10
CA GLU A 132 5.30 -9.19 -2.61
C GLU A 132 4.83 -10.61 -2.91
N TYR A 133 5.05 -11.06 -4.15
CA TYR A 133 4.66 -12.38 -4.59
C TYR A 133 5.68 -13.41 -4.09
N ASP A 134 5.36 -14.11 -2.99
CA ASP A 134 6.17 -15.24 -2.50
C ASP A 134 5.85 -16.49 -3.34
N THR A 135 6.66 -16.71 -4.39
CA THR A 135 6.51 -17.83 -5.33
C THR A 135 6.71 -19.21 -4.71
N PHE A 136 7.28 -19.29 -3.50
CA PHE A 136 7.66 -20.59 -2.92
C PHE A 136 6.49 -21.53 -2.65
N HIS A 137 5.25 -21.04 -2.69
CA HIS A 137 4.09 -21.88 -2.42
C HIS A 137 3.16 -22.18 -3.58
N GLY A 138 3.20 -21.50 -4.74
CA GLY A 138 2.42 -21.84 -5.95
C GLY A 138 0.89 -21.98 -5.80
N GLN A 139 0.40 -21.99 -4.56
CA GLN A 139 -0.98 -21.98 -4.14
C GLN A 139 -1.28 -20.52 -3.92
N MET A 140 -1.75 -19.88 -4.99
CA MET A 140 -2.74 -18.83 -4.82
C MET A 140 -3.69 -19.31 -3.72
N ILE A 141 -3.74 -18.53 -2.66
CA ILE A 141 -4.46 -18.82 -1.44
C ILE A 141 -5.95 -18.84 -1.80
N SER A 142 -6.46 -19.98 -2.30
CA SER A 142 -7.90 -20.26 -2.42
C SER A 142 -8.58 -20.29 -1.04
N SER A 143 -7.78 -20.29 0.03
CA SER A 143 -8.17 -20.18 1.43
C SER A 143 -8.26 -18.73 1.97
N THR A 144 -8.13 -17.68 1.14
CA THR A 144 -8.28 -16.28 1.59
C THR A 144 -9.73 -15.83 1.76
N SER A 145 -10.70 -16.62 1.31
CA SER A 145 -12.12 -16.24 1.32
C SER A 145 -12.66 -15.88 2.72
N SER A 146 -12.14 -16.47 3.80
CA SER A 146 -12.62 -16.16 5.16
C SER A 146 -11.82 -15.09 5.91
N THR A 147 -10.56 -14.82 5.52
CA THR A 147 -9.68 -13.94 6.29
C THR A 147 -9.68 -12.50 5.81
N ALA A 148 -9.99 -12.28 4.54
CA ALA A 148 -9.82 -10.98 3.91
C ALA A 148 -11.15 -10.18 3.79
N ASP A 149 -12.29 -10.79 4.15
CA ASP A 149 -13.62 -10.14 4.27
C ASP A 149 -13.66 -8.93 5.23
N SER A 150 -12.63 -8.76 6.08
CA SER A 150 -12.60 -7.73 7.13
C SER A 150 -11.45 -6.72 7.04
N LEU A 151 -10.55 -6.83 6.04
CA LEU A 151 -9.32 -6.04 6.05
C LEU A 151 -9.58 -4.53 5.96
N LEU A 152 -10.40 -4.09 4.99
CA LEU A 152 -10.68 -2.67 4.76
C LEU A 152 -12.09 -2.23 5.14
N SER A 153 -12.93 -3.15 5.62
CA SER A 153 -14.32 -2.83 5.96
C SER A 153 -14.42 -1.88 7.15
N CYS A 154 -13.41 -1.84 8.03
CA CYS A 154 -13.35 -0.96 9.19
C CYS A 154 -12.82 0.46 8.87
N ASN A 155 -12.23 0.70 7.70
CA ASN A 155 -11.56 1.97 7.38
C ASN A 155 -12.43 2.83 6.46
N THR A 156 -13.49 3.42 7.03
CA THR A 156 -14.50 4.20 6.30
C THR A 156 -14.05 5.61 5.88
N GLN A 157 -12.88 6.05 6.36
CA GLN A 157 -12.36 7.41 6.20
C GLN A 157 -11.11 7.48 5.32
N LEU A 158 -10.81 6.41 4.58
CA LEU A 158 -9.68 6.33 3.67
C LEU A 158 -9.87 7.30 2.49
N HIS A 159 -8.93 8.22 2.29
CA HIS A 159 -8.91 9.20 1.21
C HIS A 159 -8.03 8.75 0.03
N ALA A 160 -6.93 8.05 0.32
CA ALA A 160 -6.01 7.59 -0.70
C ALA A 160 -5.59 6.13 -0.45
N LEU A 161 -5.68 5.31 -1.50
CA LEU A 161 -5.24 3.92 -1.50
C LEU A 161 -4.20 3.73 -2.59
N PHE A 162 -3.04 3.19 -2.22
CA PHE A 162 -1.97 2.86 -3.15
C PHE A 162 -1.68 1.36 -3.07
N LEU A 163 -1.83 0.66 -4.19
CA LEU A 163 -1.62 -0.77 -4.29
C LEU A 163 -0.39 -1.01 -5.18
N TYR A 164 0.72 -1.36 -4.56
CA TYR A 164 1.95 -1.70 -5.25
C TYR A 164 2.00 -3.21 -5.44
N HIS A 165 2.27 -3.64 -6.67
CA HIS A 165 2.50 -5.02 -7.02
C HIS A 165 3.92 -5.15 -7.58
N ALA A 166 4.78 -5.80 -6.80
CA ALA A 166 6.16 -6.04 -7.21
C ALA A 166 6.29 -7.40 -7.92
N LEU A 167 6.69 -7.35 -9.19
CA LEU A 167 7.01 -8.52 -9.99
C LEU A 167 8.52 -8.72 -9.94
N CYS A 168 8.94 -9.89 -9.46
CA CYS A 168 10.32 -10.34 -9.59
C CYS A 168 10.42 -11.28 -10.81
N ASP A 169 11.45 -11.13 -11.63
CA ASP A 169 11.73 -11.94 -12.82
C ASP A 169 12.11 -13.36 -12.40
N PHE A 170 11.12 -14.25 -12.46
CA PHE A 170 11.30 -15.67 -12.18
C PHE A 170 11.84 -16.46 -13.37
N THR A 171 12.04 -15.86 -14.55
CA THR A 171 12.65 -16.58 -15.70
C THR A 171 14.08 -17.02 -15.41
N LYS A 172 14.75 -16.39 -14.44
CA LYS A 172 16.10 -16.76 -14.00
C LYS A 172 16.16 -17.97 -13.07
N LEU A 173 15.04 -18.40 -12.48
CA LEU A 173 15.04 -19.42 -11.41
C LEU A 173 14.31 -20.72 -11.79
N SER A 174 13.32 -20.69 -12.67
CA SER A 174 12.62 -21.90 -13.13
C SER A 174 12.32 -21.80 -14.62
N GLY A 175 12.97 -22.64 -15.42
CA GLY A 175 12.88 -22.66 -16.89
C GLY A 175 11.52 -23.09 -17.47
N ASP A 176 10.45 -22.99 -16.69
CA ASP A 176 9.10 -23.38 -17.11
C ASP A 176 8.12 -22.27 -16.68
N VAL A 177 7.82 -21.37 -17.60
CA VAL A 177 7.04 -20.14 -17.34
C VAL A 177 5.79 -20.12 -18.20
N THR A 178 4.75 -20.79 -17.73
CA THR A 178 3.42 -20.77 -18.38
C THR A 178 2.28 -20.39 -17.43
N SER A 179 2.52 -20.24 -16.14
CA SER A 179 1.51 -19.81 -15.18
C SER A 179 1.55 -18.30 -14.99
N THR A 180 0.96 -17.57 -15.94
CA THR A 180 0.50 -16.20 -15.72
C THR A 180 -0.62 -16.24 -14.70
N SER A 181 -0.26 -16.17 -13.42
CA SER A 181 -1.20 -16.09 -12.33
C SER A 181 -1.83 -14.69 -12.35
N ALA A 182 -3.17 -14.65 -12.30
CA ALA A 182 -3.94 -13.41 -12.27
C ALA A 182 -3.52 -12.50 -11.09
N LEU A 183 -4.03 -11.27 -11.05
CA LEU A 183 -3.86 -10.34 -9.92
C LEU A 183 -5.03 -10.40 -8.91
N PRO A 184 -5.47 -11.57 -8.39
CA PRO A 184 -6.73 -11.65 -7.67
C PRO A 184 -6.70 -10.81 -6.40
N TRP A 185 -5.52 -10.56 -5.81
CA TRP A 185 -5.43 -9.84 -4.56
C TRP A 185 -5.83 -8.36 -4.69
N ILE A 186 -5.55 -7.70 -5.83
CA ILE A 186 -5.91 -6.29 -6.05
C ILE A 186 -7.43 -6.18 -6.17
N SER A 187 -8.02 -6.94 -7.08
CA SER A 187 -9.48 -7.02 -7.26
C SER A 187 -10.16 -7.39 -5.95
N PHE A 188 -9.60 -8.36 -5.22
CA PHE A 188 -10.09 -8.75 -3.91
C PHE A 188 -10.07 -7.59 -2.91
N VAL A 189 -8.93 -6.90 -2.73
CA VAL A 189 -8.81 -5.78 -1.78
C VAL A 189 -9.80 -4.66 -2.13
N LEU A 190 -9.93 -4.33 -3.41
CA LEU A 190 -10.83 -3.28 -3.90
C LEU A 190 -12.30 -3.64 -3.72
N SER A 191 -12.68 -4.90 -3.95
CA SER A 191 -14.06 -5.38 -3.77
C SER A 191 -14.59 -5.21 -2.34
N ARG A 192 -13.68 -5.11 -1.36
CA ARG A 192 -14.00 -4.97 0.07
C ARG A 192 -13.88 -3.54 0.59
N LEU A 193 -13.61 -2.58 -0.29
CA LEU A 193 -13.43 -1.20 0.10
C LEU A 193 -14.78 -0.53 0.41
N ASN A 194 -14.93 -0.12 1.67
CA ASN A 194 -16.13 0.54 2.16
C ASN A 194 -16.02 2.05 2.35
N SER A 195 -14.85 2.62 2.11
CA SER A 195 -14.67 4.07 2.21
C SER A 195 -15.40 4.80 1.09
N THR A 196 -16.37 5.65 1.46
CA THR A 196 -17.00 6.63 0.56
C THR A 196 -16.18 7.93 0.45
N SER A 197 -15.20 8.09 1.33
CA SER A 197 -14.28 9.25 1.35
C SER A 197 -13.08 9.07 0.42
N LEU A 198 -13.01 7.96 -0.32
CA LEU A 198 -11.90 7.70 -1.22
C LEU A 198 -11.90 8.74 -2.34
N ARG A 199 -10.71 9.28 -2.63
CA ARG A 199 -10.50 10.28 -3.68
C ARG A 199 -9.41 9.85 -4.66
N GLN A 200 -8.45 9.06 -4.19
CA GLN A 200 -7.35 8.58 -5.00
C GLN A 200 -7.16 7.08 -4.84
N LEU A 201 -7.10 6.38 -5.97
CA LEU A 201 -6.69 4.99 -6.07
C LEU A 201 -5.56 4.88 -7.09
N ASP A 202 -4.37 4.53 -6.61
CA ASP A 202 -3.21 4.30 -7.46
C ASP A 202 -2.86 2.81 -7.44
N ILE A 203 -2.81 2.19 -8.61
CA ILE A 203 -2.37 0.80 -8.78
C ILE A 203 -1.04 0.83 -9.52
N ILE A 204 0.02 0.37 -8.88
CA ILE A 204 1.38 0.52 -9.34
C ILE A 204 1.97 -0.87 -9.56
N PHE A 205 2.27 -1.19 -10.81
CA PHE A 205 2.91 -2.43 -11.19
C PHE A 205 4.39 -2.17 -11.42
N THR A 206 5.26 -2.73 -10.59
CA THR A 206 6.70 -2.68 -10.84
C THR A 206 7.13 -3.97 -11.52
N THR A 207 7.68 -3.88 -12.72
CA THR A 207 8.17 -5.04 -13.49
C THR A 207 9.62 -4.84 -13.92
N ASP A 208 10.39 -5.91 -13.90
CA ASP A 208 11.77 -5.95 -14.38
C ASP A 208 11.91 -6.47 -15.82
N THR A 209 10.83 -7.01 -16.41
CA THR A 209 10.82 -7.59 -17.76
C THR A 209 9.58 -7.20 -18.57
N VAL A 210 9.58 -7.60 -19.84
CA VAL A 210 8.73 -7.09 -20.94
C VAL A 210 7.23 -7.10 -20.64
N VAL A 211 6.58 -6.04 -21.11
CA VAL A 211 5.13 -5.70 -21.12
C VAL A 211 4.20 -6.87 -21.50
N ASP A 212 4.67 -7.88 -22.23
CA ASP A 212 3.85 -8.95 -22.80
C ASP A 212 3.12 -9.80 -21.74
N ARG A 213 3.62 -9.85 -20.50
CA ARG A 213 2.97 -10.59 -19.40
C ARG A 213 1.81 -9.85 -18.77
N ILE A 214 1.71 -8.55 -19.01
CA ILE A 214 0.66 -7.69 -18.46
C ILE A 214 -0.70 -8.08 -19.03
N VAL A 215 -0.76 -8.54 -20.29
CA VAL A 215 -2.01 -8.89 -20.98
C VAL A 215 -2.79 -9.99 -20.26
N ALA A 216 -2.10 -10.88 -19.54
CA ALA A 216 -2.71 -12.03 -18.87
C ALA A 216 -3.28 -11.74 -17.46
N TRP A 217 -3.29 -10.49 -17.00
CA TRP A 217 -3.53 -10.12 -15.59
C TRP A 217 -4.98 -10.11 -15.11
N GLY A 218 -5.91 -10.73 -15.84
CA GLY A 218 -7.32 -10.76 -15.42
C GLY A 218 -7.95 -9.36 -15.40
N TRP A 219 -7.57 -8.50 -16.35
CA TRP A 219 -8.06 -7.11 -16.46
C TRP A 219 -9.57 -6.98 -16.42
N ALA A 220 -10.31 -7.95 -16.95
CA ALA A 220 -11.77 -7.93 -16.92
C ALA A 220 -12.35 -7.96 -15.49
N GLU A 221 -11.75 -8.74 -14.58
CA GLU A 221 -12.17 -8.79 -13.18
C GLU A 221 -11.83 -7.48 -12.47
N LEU A 222 -10.64 -6.93 -12.71
CA LEU A 222 -10.23 -5.65 -12.16
C LEU A 222 -11.14 -4.51 -12.66
N ASP A 223 -11.44 -4.48 -13.96
CA ASP A 223 -12.32 -3.48 -14.59
C ASP A 223 -13.74 -3.53 -14.02
N ASP A 224 -14.30 -4.72 -13.81
CA ASP A 224 -15.60 -4.89 -13.15
C ASP A 224 -15.61 -4.31 -11.74
N VAL A 225 -14.59 -4.63 -10.92
CA VAL A 225 -14.46 -4.11 -9.56
C VAL A 225 -14.27 -2.58 -9.55
N LEU A 226 -13.45 -2.04 -10.45
CA LEU A 226 -13.23 -0.60 -10.57
C LEU A 226 -14.51 0.14 -11.03
N SER A 227 -15.27 -0.44 -11.95
CA SER A 227 -16.55 0.10 -12.42
C SER A 227 -17.57 0.21 -11.29
N HIS A 228 -17.68 -0.83 -10.46
CA HIS A 228 -18.50 -0.80 -9.25
C HIS A 228 -18.03 0.28 -8.25
N LEU A 229 -16.71 0.42 -8.09
CA LEU A 229 -16.13 1.39 -7.16
C LEU A 229 -16.39 2.84 -7.61
N VAL A 230 -16.25 3.15 -8.91
CA VAL A 230 -16.57 4.48 -9.46
C VAL A 230 -18.05 4.81 -9.34
N THR A 231 -18.93 3.82 -9.49
CA THR A 231 -20.37 4.01 -9.26
C THR A 231 -20.67 4.38 -7.80
N LYS A 232 -19.94 3.77 -6.85
CA LYS A 232 -20.05 4.07 -5.42
C LYS A 232 -19.39 5.39 -5.03
N VAL A 233 -18.32 5.78 -5.72
CA VAL A 233 -17.49 6.95 -5.41
C VAL A 233 -17.21 7.75 -6.70
N PRO A 234 -18.14 8.61 -7.14
CA PRO A 234 -18.06 9.27 -8.45
C PRO A 234 -16.86 10.22 -8.62
N GLU A 235 -16.33 10.76 -7.52
CA GLU A 235 -15.17 11.66 -7.50
C GLU A 235 -13.83 10.92 -7.44
N LEU A 236 -13.83 9.58 -7.54
CA LEU A 236 -12.62 8.78 -7.45
C LEU A 236 -11.73 8.98 -8.68
N ILE A 237 -10.48 9.38 -8.43
CA ILE A 237 -9.42 9.36 -9.43
C ILE A 237 -8.71 8.01 -9.35
N ILE A 238 -8.72 7.27 -10.46
CA ILE A 238 -8.02 6.00 -10.60
C ILE A 238 -6.84 6.20 -11.53
N SER A 239 -5.65 5.83 -11.05
CA SER A 239 -4.42 5.86 -11.83
C SER A 239 -3.79 4.48 -11.83
N ILE A 240 -3.42 4.00 -13.02
CA ILE A 240 -2.69 2.74 -13.18
C ILE A 240 -1.32 3.07 -13.74
N TYR A 241 -0.28 2.68 -13.01
CA TYR A 241 1.11 2.93 -13.34
C TYR A 241 1.81 1.62 -13.63
N LEU A 242 2.67 1.66 -14.65
CA LEU A 242 3.62 0.61 -14.95
C LEU A 242 5.02 1.20 -14.79
N GLU A 243 5.74 0.72 -13.78
CA GLU A 243 7.08 1.16 -13.46
C GLU A 243 8.08 0.05 -13.85
N SER A 244 9.07 0.41 -14.66
CA SER A 244 10.18 -0.50 -14.96
C SER A 244 11.21 -0.44 -13.82
N PHE A 245 11.54 -1.58 -13.21
CA PHE A 245 12.62 -1.70 -12.23
C PHE A 245 13.98 -1.67 -12.94
N LEU A 246 14.38 -0.51 -13.44
CA LEU A 246 15.72 -0.30 -14.01
C LEU A 246 16.70 -0.07 -12.85
N GLY A 247 17.16 -1.16 -12.25
CA GLY A 247 18.38 -1.23 -11.44
C GLY A 247 18.59 -0.11 -10.40
N GLY A 248 18.03 -0.28 -9.20
CA GLY A 248 18.65 0.20 -7.95
C GLY A 248 18.27 1.58 -7.42
N GLN A 249 17.49 2.39 -8.13
CA GLN A 249 16.84 3.58 -7.55
C GLN A 249 15.41 3.69 -8.04
N ALA A 250 14.44 3.44 -7.15
CA ALA A 250 13.07 3.86 -7.37
C ALA A 250 13.08 5.40 -7.45
N VAL A 251 13.03 5.93 -8.67
CA VAL A 251 12.93 7.37 -8.89
C VAL A 251 11.56 7.78 -8.36
N SER A 252 11.55 8.38 -7.17
CA SER A 252 10.34 8.99 -6.61
C SER A 252 9.92 10.12 -7.54
N ARG A 253 8.97 9.86 -8.44
CA ARG A 253 8.42 10.87 -9.35
C ARG A 253 6.99 11.19 -8.97
N SER A 254 6.84 12.33 -8.30
CA SER A 254 5.62 13.11 -8.24
C SER A 254 5.33 13.66 -9.64
N GLY A 255 4.47 13.00 -10.40
CA GLY A 255 4.09 13.44 -11.75
C GLY A 255 2.88 12.67 -12.26
N GLY A 256 1.70 13.00 -11.74
CA GLY A 256 0.44 12.44 -12.23
C GLY A 256 0.14 12.94 -13.64
N VAL A 257 -0.01 12.01 -14.57
CA VAL A 257 -0.66 12.28 -15.86
C VAL A 257 -2.17 12.23 -15.61
N GLN A 258 -2.81 13.40 -15.59
CA GLN A 258 -4.27 13.48 -15.60
C GLN A 258 -4.78 13.05 -16.99
N ALA A 259 -5.52 11.95 -17.05
CA ALA A 259 -6.34 11.64 -18.21
C ALA A 259 -7.54 12.60 -18.24
N HIS A 260 -7.48 13.62 -19.10
CA HIS A 260 -8.63 14.49 -19.36
C HIS A 260 -9.75 13.68 -20.03
N LYS A 261 -10.88 13.55 -19.34
CA LYS A 261 -12.17 13.24 -19.98
C LYS A 261 -12.62 14.46 -20.78
N GLY A 262 -12.51 14.37 -22.10
CA GLY A 262 -13.15 15.28 -23.05
C GLY A 262 -14.26 14.55 -23.79
N VAL A 263 -15.48 14.57 -23.25
CA VAL A 263 -16.70 14.29 -24.03
C VAL A 263 -17.45 15.61 -24.09
N SER A 264 -17.44 16.27 -25.25
CA SER A 264 -18.39 17.33 -25.57
C SER A 264 -19.11 16.92 -26.84
N ALA A 265 -20.40 16.64 -26.69
CA ALA A 265 -21.36 16.56 -27.79
C ALA A 265 -21.92 17.97 -28.08
N GLN A 266 -22.48 18.10 -29.28
CA GLN A 266 -23.19 19.25 -29.88
C GLN A 266 -22.32 20.37 -30.44
N ASP A 267 -22.35 20.55 -31.77
CA ASP A 267 -23.46 21.31 -32.35
C ASP A 267 -23.80 20.92 -33.78
N LYS A 268 -25.10 20.97 -34.08
CA LYS A 268 -25.70 20.77 -35.40
C LYS A 268 -25.40 22.00 -36.26
N ASN A 269 -25.03 21.80 -37.51
CA ASN A 269 -25.30 22.80 -38.53
C ASN A 269 -25.90 22.13 -39.76
N GLU A 270 -27.18 22.42 -39.94
CA GLU A 270 -27.93 22.28 -41.17
C GLU A 270 -27.26 23.12 -42.27
N THR A 271 -27.17 22.57 -43.48
CA THR A 271 -27.10 23.41 -44.68
C THR A 271 -27.90 22.72 -45.76
N GLN A 272 -29.10 23.24 -45.97
CA GLN A 272 -29.93 23.01 -47.14
C GLN A 272 -29.22 23.54 -48.39
N ASN A 273 -29.33 22.82 -49.50
CA ASN A 273 -29.33 23.43 -50.84
C ASN A 273 -30.20 22.56 -51.77
N GLU A 274 -31.44 23.02 -51.95
CA GLU A 274 -32.17 22.94 -53.23
C GLU A 274 -31.33 23.71 -54.29
N THR A 275 -31.36 23.54 -55.61
CA THR A 275 -32.43 23.26 -56.58
C THR A 275 -31.69 23.03 -57.93
N ARG A 276 -32.04 22.06 -58.80
CA ARG A 276 -32.74 22.21 -60.12
C ARG A 276 -32.40 20.95 -60.94
N SER A 277 -33.35 20.15 -61.40
CA SER A 277 -34.22 20.35 -62.58
C SER A 277 -33.48 20.28 -63.92
N SER A 278 -33.54 19.12 -64.58
CA SER A 278 -33.79 19.02 -66.02
C SER A 278 -34.19 17.59 -66.42
N ALA A 279 -35.45 17.52 -66.87
CA ALA A 279 -36.22 16.63 -67.76
C ALA A 279 -35.61 15.40 -68.48
N PRO A 280 -36.48 14.48 -68.97
CA PRO A 280 -36.15 13.13 -69.45
C PRO A 280 -36.17 13.00 -70.99
N GLU A 281 -35.72 11.84 -71.48
CA GLU A 281 -35.94 11.15 -72.79
C GLU A 281 -34.71 10.23 -73.01
N VAL A 282 -34.75 8.93 -73.32
CA VAL A 282 -35.71 7.97 -73.90
C VAL A 282 -35.50 6.61 -73.23
#